data_AF-A0A7Y3CTG7-F1
#
_entry.id   AF-A0A7Y3CTG7-F1
#
_cell.length_a   1.000
_cell.length_b   1.000
_cell.length_c   1.000
_cell.angle_alpha   90.00
_cell.angle_beta   90.00
_cell.angle_gamma   90.00
#
_symmetry.space_group_name_H-M   'P 1'
#
loop_
_entity.id
_entity.type
_entity.pdbx_description
1 polymer ?
#
loop_
_entity_poly.entity_id
_entity_poly.type
_entity_poly.pdbx_seq_one_letter_code
_entity_poly.pdbx_strand_id
1 'polypeptide(L)'
;MVRCDWCGDDPLYVAYHDDEWGVPVFDDQKLFEFIVLEGAQAGLSWITILRKRENYRKAFAGFDIDEVAGFGPREVEALLSNEGIVRNRLKVDSAVTNARAALDVIEEAGSLSNYFWSWVDGQPIKHHF
;
A
#
# COMPACT_ATOMS: atom_id res chain seq x y z
N MET A 1 -27.14 -3.43 8.74
CA MET A 1 -26.04 -2.47 8.46
C MET A 1 -26.00 -2.30 6.95
N VAL A 2 -26.09 -1.07 6.45
CA VAL A 2 -25.93 -0.78 5.01
C VAL A 2 -24.44 -0.48 4.80
N ARG A 3 -23.78 -1.22 3.90
CA ARG A 3 -22.37 -1.01 3.53
C ARG A 3 -22.29 -0.12 2.29
N CYS A 4 -21.11 0.41 2.00
CA CYS A 4 -20.88 1.09 0.72
C CYS A 4 -21.12 0.13 -0.45
N ASP A 5 -21.72 0.64 -1.54
CA ASP A 5 -22.15 -0.17 -2.70
C ASP A 5 -21.02 -0.96 -3.37
N TRP A 6 -19.77 -0.50 -3.25
CA TRP A 6 -18.61 -1.15 -3.88
C TRP A 6 -18.12 -2.40 -3.14
N CYS A 7 -18.52 -2.61 -1.89
CA CYS A 7 -18.03 -3.70 -1.04
C CYS A 7 -18.44 -5.09 -1.57
N GLY A 8 -19.62 -5.18 -2.18
CA GLY A 8 -20.21 -6.45 -2.62
C GLY A 8 -20.33 -7.48 -1.49
N ASP A 9 -20.27 -8.77 -1.85
CA ASP A 9 -20.51 -9.89 -0.92
C ASP A 9 -19.28 -10.80 -0.72
N ASP A 10 -18.14 -10.52 -1.35
CA ASP A 10 -16.92 -11.31 -1.16
C ASP A 10 -16.43 -11.14 0.29
N PRO A 11 -16.33 -12.22 1.09
CA PRO A 11 -16.00 -12.11 2.52
C PRO A 11 -14.67 -11.41 2.79
N LEU A 12 -13.68 -11.55 1.90
CA LEU A 12 -12.40 -10.85 2.04
C LEU A 12 -12.58 -9.35 1.85
N TYR A 13 -13.39 -8.96 0.87
CA TYR A 13 -13.62 -7.54 0.59
C TYR A 13 -14.49 -6.89 1.66
N VAL A 14 -15.47 -7.64 2.18
CA VAL A 14 -16.31 -7.24 3.31
C VAL A 14 -15.49 -7.00 4.57
N ALA A 15 -14.61 -7.92 4.93
CA ALA A 15 -13.73 -7.74 6.09
C ALA A 15 -12.81 -6.52 5.90
N TYR A 16 -12.23 -6.34 4.71
CA TYR A 16 -11.43 -5.16 4.41
C TYR A 16 -12.23 -3.85 4.54
N HIS A 17 -13.46 -3.81 4.01
CA HIS A 17 -14.34 -2.65 4.13
C HIS A 17 -14.66 -2.35 5.60
N ASP A 18 -15.05 -3.36 6.37
CA ASP A 18 -15.55 -3.17 7.73
C ASP A 18 -14.43 -2.83 8.73
N ASP A 19 -13.23 -3.41 8.55
CA ASP A 19 -12.16 -3.37 9.55
C ASP A 19 -10.96 -2.49 9.16
N GLU A 20 -10.75 -2.21 7.86
CA GLU A 20 -9.56 -1.48 7.40
C GLU A 20 -9.88 -0.20 6.61
N TRP A 21 -10.91 -0.21 5.75
CA TRP A 21 -11.19 0.91 4.86
C TRP A 21 -11.79 2.11 5.60
N GLY A 22 -11.16 3.27 5.48
CA GLY A 22 -11.59 4.51 6.16
C GLY A 22 -11.26 4.55 7.66
N VAL A 23 -10.61 3.53 8.20
CA VAL A 23 -10.08 3.52 9.57
C VAL A 23 -8.76 4.32 9.59
N PRO A 24 -8.59 5.32 10.48
CA PRO A 24 -7.35 6.08 10.58
C PRO A 24 -6.13 5.19 10.84
N VAL A 25 -5.08 5.37 10.03
CA VAL A 25 -3.79 4.69 10.18
C VAL A 25 -2.70 5.74 10.40
N PHE A 26 -1.88 5.55 11.44
CA PHE A 26 -0.76 6.42 11.79
C PHE A 26 0.59 5.71 11.75
N ASP A 27 0.61 4.43 11.40
CA ASP A 27 1.81 3.60 11.30
C ASP A 27 2.46 3.76 9.92
N ASP A 28 3.72 4.17 9.89
CA ASP A 28 4.44 4.50 8.64
C ASP A 28 4.57 3.30 7.70
N GLN A 29 4.88 2.13 8.24
CA GLN A 29 5.04 0.91 7.44
C GLN A 29 3.71 0.49 6.81
N LYS A 30 2.61 0.57 7.55
CA LYS A 30 1.26 0.31 7.04
C LYS A 30 0.84 1.35 6.00
N LEU A 31 1.16 2.64 6.21
CA LEU A 31 0.91 3.69 5.22
C LEU A 31 1.70 3.43 3.92
N PHE A 32 2.98 3.08 4.03
CA PHE A 32 3.81 2.72 2.90
C PHE A 32 3.29 1.48 2.16
N GLU A 33 2.89 0.42 2.89
CA GLU A 33 2.22 -0.75 2.33
C GLU A 33 1.02 -0.34 1.46
N PHE A 34 0.13 0.51 1.97
CA PHE A 34 -1.04 0.96 1.22
C PHE A 34 -0.66 1.74 -0.04
N ILE A 35 0.28 2.68 0.03
CA ILE A 35 0.73 3.45 -1.14
C ILE A 35 1.24 2.54 -2.26
N VAL A 36 2.03 1.52 -1.92
CA VAL A 36 2.55 0.56 -2.91
C VAL A 36 1.41 -0.27 -3.51
N LEU A 37 0.46 -0.74 -2.68
CA LEU A 37 -0.66 -1.56 -3.15
C LEU A 37 -1.63 -0.77 -4.04
N GLU A 38 -1.91 0.49 -3.71
CA GLU A 38 -2.72 1.41 -4.53
C GLU A 38 -2.05 1.66 -5.90
N GLY A 39 -0.73 1.87 -5.93
CA GLY A 39 0.02 1.94 -7.18
C GLY A 39 -0.06 0.64 -8.00
N ALA A 40 0.00 -0.52 -7.32
CA ALA A 40 -0.15 -1.82 -7.97
C ALA A 40 -1.55 -2.04 -8.56
N GLN A 41 -2.58 -1.35 -8.07
CA GLN A 41 -3.95 -1.45 -8.56
C GLN A 41 -4.12 -0.90 -9.97
N ALA A 42 -3.34 0.09 -10.42
CA ALA A 42 -3.59 0.80 -11.69
C ALA A 42 -3.93 -0.15 -12.88
N GLY A 43 -5.15 -0.04 -13.41
CA GLY A 43 -5.66 -0.92 -14.48
C GLY A 43 -6.22 -2.28 -14.04
N LEU A 44 -6.42 -2.50 -12.74
CA LEU A 44 -6.96 -3.71 -12.12
C LEU A 44 -8.04 -3.35 -11.08
N SER A 45 -8.80 -4.35 -10.63
CA SER A 45 -9.71 -4.19 -9.49
C SER A 45 -8.94 -4.28 -8.17
N TRP A 46 -9.38 -3.54 -7.14
CA TRP A 46 -8.76 -3.60 -5.81
C TRP A 46 -8.79 -5.01 -5.21
N ILE A 47 -9.88 -5.76 -5.39
CA ILE A 47 -9.98 -7.16 -4.92
C ILE A 47 -8.87 -8.06 -5.50
N THR A 48 -8.37 -7.76 -6.71
CA THR A 48 -7.22 -8.48 -7.29
C THR A 48 -5.95 -8.25 -6.46
N ILE A 49 -5.73 -7.02 -6.00
CA ILE A 49 -4.58 -6.65 -5.16
C ILE A 49 -4.76 -7.20 -3.76
N LEU A 50 -5.94 -7.06 -3.17
CA LEU A 50 -6.25 -7.54 -1.82
C LEU A 50 -6.01 -9.06 -1.69
N ARG A 51 -6.42 -9.86 -2.68
CA ARG A 51 -6.14 -11.31 -2.73
C ARG A 51 -4.64 -11.65 -2.85
N LYS A 52 -3.82 -10.72 -3.35
CA LYS A 52 -2.37 -10.87 -3.49
C LYS A 52 -1.59 -10.25 -2.34
N ARG A 53 -2.25 -9.55 -1.41
CA ARG A 53 -1.62 -8.74 -0.36
C ARG A 53 -0.59 -9.50 0.48
N GLU A 54 -0.90 -10.73 0.89
CA GLU A 54 0.06 -11.57 1.63
C GLU A 54 1.29 -11.95 0.81
N ASN A 55 1.13 -12.14 -0.51
CA ASN A 55 2.27 -12.39 -1.39
C ASN A 55 3.12 -11.13 -1.55
N TYR A 56 2.48 -9.96 -1.63
CA TYR A 56 3.18 -8.68 -1.62
C TYR A 56 3.97 -8.47 -0.32
N ARG A 57 3.36 -8.71 0.85
CA ARG A 57 4.07 -8.65 2.14
C ARG A 57 5.32 -9.51 2.14
N LYS A 58 5.22 -10.77 1.70
CA LYS A 58 6.40 -11.66 1.62
C LYS A 58 7.42 -11.17 0.59
N ALA A 59 6.96 -10.70 -0.56
CA ALA A 59 7.82 -10.29 -1.67
C ALA A 59 8.61 -9.00 -1.36
N PHE A 60 8.00 -8.08 -0.62
CA PHE A 60 8.56 -6.77 -0.28
C PHE A 60 9.01 -6.70 1.18
N ALA A 61 9.52 -7.80 1.74
CA ALA A 61 10.11 -7.82 3.10
C ALA A 61 9.20 -7.22 4.20
N GLY A 62 7.91 -7.58 4.18
CA GLY A 62 6.92 -7.04 5.11
C GLY A 62 6.61 -5.56 4.90
N PHE A 63 7.03 -4.97 3.78
CA PHE A 63 7.03 -3.54 3.49
C PHE A 63 7.94 -2.71 4.42
N ASP A 64 8.99 -3.32 4.98
CA ASP A 64 10.05 -2.55 5.63
C ASP A 64 10.66 -1.54 4.63
N ILE A 65 10.59 -0.26 4.97
CA ILE A 65 10.91 0.84 4.05
C ILE A 65 12.40 0.82 3.70
N ASP A 66 13.28 0.59 4.69
CA ASP A 66 14.72 0.52 4.51
C ASP A 66 15.12 -0.68 3.64
N GLU A 67 14.55 -1.86 3.92
CA GLU A 67 14.82 -3.06 3.12
C GLU A 67 14.38 -2.88 1.67
N VAL A 68 13.17 -2.39 1.43
CA VAL A 68 12.64 -2.19 0.06
C VAL A 68 13.42 -1.10 -0.68
N ALA A 69 13.85 -0.02 -0.01
CA ALA A 69 14.69 1.01 -0.62
C ALA A 69 16.04 0.46 -1.10
N GLY A 70 16.56 -0.56 -0.40
CA GLY A 70 17.78 -1.29 -0.73
C GLY A 70 17.66 -2.28 -1.88
N PHE A 71 16.46 -2.58 -2.39
CA PHE A 71 16.29 -3.53 -3.49
C PHE A 71 17.03 -3.09 -4.76
N GLY A 72 17.84 -3.99 -5.30
CA GLY A 72 18.61 -3.79 -6.51
C GLY A 72 18.02 -4.55 -7.71
N PRO A 73 18.73 -4.55 -8.85
CA PRO A 73 18.26 -5.20 -10.06
C PRO A 73 17.94 -6.70 -9.87
N ARG A 74 18.69 -7.39 -9.00
CA ARG A 74 18.48 -8.83 -8.75
C ARG A 74 17.17 -9.10 -8.05
N GLU A 75 16.84 -8.31 -7.03
CA GLU A 75 15.58 -8.41 -6.29
C GLU A 75 14.41 -8.09 -7.23
N VAL A 76 14.54 -7.06 -8.06
CA VAL A 76 13.50 -6.70 -9.06
C VAL A 76 13.26 -7.85 -10.06
N GLU A 77 14.31 -8.47 -10.61
CA GLU A 77 14.12 -9.64 -11.50
C GLU A 77 13.45 -10.82 -10.79
N ALA A 78 13.81 -11.07 -9.53
CA ALA A 78 13.19 -12.12 -8.73
C ALA A 78 11.69 -11.83 -8.50
N LEU A 79 11.35 -10.59 -8.18
CA LEU A 79 9.96 -10.13 -8.03
C LEU A 79 9.15 -10.31 -9.31
N LEU A 80 9.73 -10.04 -10.47
CA LEU A 80 9.03 -10.19 -11.74
C LEU A 80 8.84 -11.64 -12.17
N SER A 81 9.56 -12.56 -11.55
CA SER A 81 9.33 -14.00 -11.69
C SER A 81 8.28 -14.53 -10.71
N ASN A 82 7.85 -13.72 -9.73
CA ASN A 82 6.90 -14.12 -8.70
C ASN A 82 5.44 -14.00 -9.17
N GLU A 83 4.78 -15.13 -9.38
CA GLU A 83 3.38 -15.19 -9.83
C GLU A 83 2.37 -14.77 -8.73
N GLY A 84 2.83 -14.71 -7.48
CA GLY A 84 2.05 -14.26 -6.34
C GLY A 84 1.67 -12.77 -6.41
N ILE A 85 2.45 -11.95 -7.12
CA ILE A 85 2.22 -10.50 -7.26
C ILE A 85 1.80 -10.12 -8.70
N VAL A 86 1.65 -8.83 -8.98
CA VAL A 86 1.46 -8.32 -10.36
C VAL A 86 2.84 -8.15 -11.01
N ARG A 87 3.15 -9.00 -12.00
CA ARG A 87 4.43 -9.02 -12.72
C ARG A 87 4.53 -7.90 -13.76
N ASN A 88 4.57 -6.67 -13.29
CA ASN A 88 4.75 -5.48 -14.13
C ASN A 88 5.99 -4.72 -13.65
N ARG A 89 6.97 -4.55 -14.55
CA ARG A 89 8.25 -3.88 -14.27
C ARG A 89 8.06 -2.52 -13.61
N LEU A 90 7.25 -1.65 -14.23
CA LEU A 90 7.05 -0.29 -13.75
C LEU A 90 6.42 -0.24 -12.35
N LYS A 91 5.49 -1.16 -12.05
CA LYS A 91 4.87 -1.26 -10.71
C LYS A 91 5.84 -1.77 -9.64
N VAL A 92 6.74 -2.71 -10.00
CA VAL A 92 7.76 -3.20 -9.08
C VAL A 92 8.80 -2.11 -8.83
N ASP A 93 9.29 -1.47 -9.90
CA ASP A 93 10.27 -0.37 -9.80
C ASP A 93 9.71 0.82 -9.02
N SER A 94 8.41 1.12 -9.17
CA SER A 94 7.76 2.17 -8.39
C SER A 94 7.75 1.87 -6.90
N ALA A 95 7.61 0.61 -6.47
CA ALA A 95 7.65 0.28 -5.05
C ALA A 95 9.02 0.61 -4.43
N VAL A 96 10.11 0.29 -5.13
CA VAL A 96 11.49 0.62 -4.71
C VAL A 96 11.73 2.13 -4.72
N THR A 97 11.23 2.82 -5.75
CA THR A 97 11.36 4.28 -5.85
C THR A 97 10.56 4.99 -4.75
N ASN A 98 9.35 4.51 -4.46
CA ASN A 98 8.52 5.02 -3.37
C ASN A 98 9.16 4.77 -2.00
N ALA A 99 9.85 3.64 -1.79
CA ALA A 99 10.57 3.39 -0.53
C ALA A 99 11.68 4.41 -0.30
N ARG A 100 12.46 4.73 -1.34
CA ARG A 100 13.50 5.76 -1.27
C ARG A 100 12.91 7.15 -0.99
N ALA A 101 11.86 7.51 -1.71
CA ALA A 101 11.16 8.77 -1.48
C ALA A 101 10.52 8.84 -0.08
N ALA A 102 10.07 7.70 0.47
CA ALA A 102 9.56 7.62 1.83
C ALA A 102 10.66 7.92 2.86
N LEU A 103 11.89 7.44 2.66
CA LEU A 103 13.02 7.79 3.52
C LEU A 103 13.31 9.30 3.48
N ASP A 104 13.30 9.91 2.29
CA ASP A 104 13.49 11.36 2.15
C ASP A 104 12.40 12.13 2.91
N VAL A 105 11.13 11.71 2.78
CA VAL A 105 10.00 12.32 3.50
C VAL A 105 10.12 12.11 5.02
N ILE A 106 10.57 10.95 5.47
CA ILE A 106 10.78 10.67 6.90
C ILE A 106 11.90 11.56 7.45
N GLU A 107 12.97 11.82 6.70
CA GLU A 107 14.02 12.75 7.09
C GLU A 107 13.49 14.19 7.23
N GLU A 108 12.64 14.64 6.30
CA GLU A 108 12.09 15.99 6.28
C GLU A 108 10.95 16.23 7.30
N ALA A 109 10.03 15.29 7.43
CA ALA A 109 8.79 15.41 8.18
C ALA A 109 8.77 14.59 9.49
N GLY A 110 9.82 13.80 9.75
CA GLY A 110 9.97 12.92 10.90
C GLY A 110 9.23 11.58 10.79
N SER A 111 8.18 11.50 9.97
CA SER A 111 7.44 10.26 9.67
C SER A 111 6.55 10.44 8.42
N LEU A 112 6.21 9.33 7.75
CA LEU A 112 5.17 9.34 6.71
C LEU A 112 3.82 9.77 7.28
N SER A 113 3.51 9.34 8.49
CA SER A 113 2.29 9.72 9.20
C SER A 113 2.18 11.24 9.35
N ASN A 114 3.22 11.90 9.85
CA ASN A 114 3.24 13.37 9.98
C ASN A 114 3.02 14.05 8.63
N TYR A 115 3.71 13.56 7.59
CA TYR A 115 3.60 14.10 6.24
C TYR A 115 2.16 14.01 5.70
N PHE A 116 1.56 12.82 5.66
CA PHE A 116 0.21 12.66 5.11
C PHE A 116 -0.87 13.29 5.97
N TRP A 117 -0.79 13.17 7.29
CA TRP A 117 -1.78 13.74 8.19
C TRP A 117 -1.72 15.27 8.23
N SER A 118 -0.58 15.89 7.91
CA SER A 118 -0.49 17.36 7.76
C SER A 118 -1.41 17.91 6.67
N TRP A 119 -1.77 17.11 5.66
CA TRP A 119 -2.63 17.54 4.56
C TRP A 119 -4.10 17.66 4.93
N VAL A 120 -4.48 17.10 6.09
CA VAL A 120 -5.84 17.06 6.61
C VAL A 120 -5.90 17.59 8.05
N ASP A 121 -4.95 18.45 8.43
CA ASP A 121 -4.85 19.06 9.77
C ASP A 121 -4.89 18.03 10.92
N GLY A 122 -4.33 16.83 10.67
CA GLY A 122 -4.29 15.73 11.64
C GLY A 122 -5.65 15.07 11.92
N GLN A 123 -6.69 15.35 11.13
CA GLN A 123 -8.04 14.85 11.39
C GLN A 123 -8.71 14.26 10.13
N PRO A 124 -9.44 13.14 10.25
CA PRO A 124 -10.18 12.58 9.13
C PRO A 124 -11.25 13.56 8.62
N ILE A 125 -11.27 13.79 7.31
CA ILE A 125 -12.35 14.54 6.66
C ILE A 125 -13.55 13.60 6.47
N LYS A 126 -14.64 13.84 7.20
CA LYS A 126 -15.88 13.07 7.05
C LYS A 126 -16.70 13.62 5.89
N HIS A 127 -16.79 12.83 4.84
CA HIS A 127 -17.64 13.13 3.70
C HIS A 127 -19.09 12.70 3.94
N HIS A 128 -20.03 13.37 3.28
CA HIS A 128 -21.45 13.02 3.28
C HIS A 128 -21.78 12.37 1.93
N PHE A 129 -21.61 11.05 1.85
CA PHE A 129 -21.98 10.23 0.70
C PHE A 129 -23.28 9.46 0.99
#